data_AF-A0A4S5E0C2-F1
#
_entry.id   AF-A0A4S5E0C2-F1
#
_cell.length_a   1.000
_cell.length_b   1.000
_cell.length_c   1.000
_cell.angle_alpha   90.00
_cell.angle_beta   90.00
_cell.angle_gamma   90.00
#
_symmetry.space_group_name_H-M   'P 1'
#
loop_
_entity.id
_entity.type
_entity.pdbx_description
1 polymer ?
#
loop_
_entity_poly.entity_id
_entity_poly.type
_entity_poly.pdbx_seq_one_letter_code
_entity_poly.pdbx_strand_id
1 'polypeptide(L)'
;MLLCLICRPALEFLFAHEFWHSANNSWWTRRVWLYVLGIGLGVILLLGGIIMGATAESFNTSPAAGYVTSGLGAIITVRGFFGYFADSRAEEIRADLFAARHHGHPEGAESLFAAWDDDKPEDELSSAGRRWRLLARTHPHRATRLDAIRTELTHRQLKRGVR
;
A
#
# COMPACT_ATOMS: atom_id res chain seq x y z
N MET A 1 3.77 -12.46 -27.00
CA MET A 1 4.43 -11.42 -27.80
C MET A 1 4.51 -10.09 -27.03
N LEU A 2 4.85 -10.09 -25.72
CA LEU A 2 4.92 -8.88 -24.88
C LEU A 2 6.37 -8.47 -24.53
N LEU A 3 7.32 -9.40 -24.60
CA LEU A 3 8.73 -9.15 -24.26
C LEU A 3 9.50 -8.33 -25.32
N CYS A 4 8.93 -8.11 -26.51
CA CYS A 4 9.60 -7.37 -27.59
C CYS A 4 9.42 -5.84 -27.53
N LEU A 5 8.57 -5.32 -26.63
CA LEU A 5 8.24 -3.89 -26.54
C LEU A 5 8.80 -3.19 -25.29
N ILE A 6 9.34 -3.94 -24.32
CA ILE A 6 9.92 -3.36 -23.11
C ILE A 6 11.41 -3.08 -23.39
N CYS A 7 11.74 -1.80 -23.57
CA CYS A 7 13.11 -1.35 -23.74
C CYS A 7 14.00 -1.84 -22.59
N ARG A 8 15.27 -2.18 -22.88
CA ARG A 8 16.25 -2.65 -21.88
C ARG A 8 16.26 -1.83 -20.56
N PRO A 9 16.20 -0.49 -20.57
CA PRO A 9 16.14 0.30 -19.33
C PRO A 9 14.91 0.02 -18.46
N ALA A 10 13.76 -0.31 -19.06
CA ALA A 10 12.55 -0.64 -18.32
C ALA A 10 12.63 -2.02 -17.65
N LEU A 11 13.26 -3.00 -18.31
CA LEU A 11 13.54 -4.30 -17.70
C LEU A 11 14.55 -4.17 -16.54
N GLU A 12 15.63 -3.42 -16.75
CA GLU A 12 16.64 -3.18 -15.71
C GLU A 12 16.05 -2.44 -14.50
N PHE A 13 15.15 -1.47 -14.74
CA PHE A 13 14.41 -0.81 -13.67
C PHE A 13 13.49 -1.78 -12.92
N LEU A 14 12.72 -2.59 -13.64
CA LEU A 14 11.82 -3.60 -13.05
C LEU A 14 12.59 -4.60 -12.20
N PHE A 15 13.71 -5.13 -12.69
CA PHE A 15 14.53 -6.06 -11.91
C PHE A 15 15.09 -5.42 -10.64
N ALA A 16 15.55 -4.17 -10.70
CA ALA A 16 16.02 -3.47 -9.50
C ALA A 16 14.88 -3.22 -8.49
N HIS A 17 13.68 -2.92 -8.97
CA HIS A 17 12.47 -2.77 -8.16
C HIS A 17 12.11 -4.10 -7.45
N GLU A 18 12.03 -5.20 -8.19
CA GLU A 18 11.73 -6.53 -7.64
C GLU A 18 12.83 -7.08 -6.72
N PHE A 19 14.09 -6.73 -7.01
CA PHE A 19 15.21 -7.06 -6.13
C PHE A 19 15.07 -6.40 -4.77
N TRP A 20 14.63 -5.13 -4.72
CA TRP A 20 14.35 -4.46 -3.46
C TRP A 20 13.24 -5.18 -2.67
N HIS A 21 12.16 -5.58 -3.34
CA HIS A 21 11.06 -6.32 -2.69
C HIS A 21 11.56 -7.64 -2.11
N SER A 22 12.36 -8.36 -2.89
CA SER A 22 12.98 -9.62 -2.47
C SER A 22 13.89 -9.43 -1.25
N ALA A 23 14.72 -8.39 -1.25
CA ALA A 23 15.61 -8.06 -0.15
C ALA A 23 14.86 -7.64 1.13
N ASN A 24 13.71 -6.97 0.97
CA ASN A 24 12.88 -6.50 2.09
C ASN A 24 11.78 -7.50 2.52
N ASN A 25 11.66 -8.64 1.83
CA ASN A 25 10.52 -9.54 1.95
C ASN A 25 10.32 -10.08 3.38
N SER A 26 11.40 -10.42 4.09
CA SER A 26 11.30 -10.96 5.45
C SER A 26 10.75 -9.94 6.45
N TRP A 27 11.18 -8.69 6.34
CA TRP A 27 10.68 -7.58 7.15
C TRP A 27 9.24 -7.24 6.78
N TRP A 28 8.92 -7.22 5.48
CA TRP A 28 7.57 -6.96 5.01
C TRP A 28 6.60 -8.05 5.46
N THR A 29 6.96 -9.32 5.30
CA THR A 29 6.19 -10.47 5.78
C THR A 29 5.88 -10.35 7.27
N ARG A 30 6.86 -9.97 8.09
CA ARG A 30 6.64 -9.74 9.52
C ARG A 30 5.61 -8.64 9.77
N ARG A 31 5.67 -7.53 9.04
CA ARG A 31 4.69 -6.44 9.15
C ARG A 31 3.30 -6.86 8.70
N VAL A 32 3.18 -7.59 7.59
CA VAL A 32 1.91 -8.14 7.11
C VAL A 32 1.27 -9.00 8.20
N TRP A 33 2.04 -9.87 8.85
CA TRP A 33 1.54 -10.66 9.98
C TRP A 33 1.07 -9.80 11.14
N LEU A 34 1.76 -8.71 11.49
CA LEU A 34 1.29 -7.79 12.52
C LEU A 34 -0.04 -7.12 12.14
N TYR A 35 -0.23 -6.75 10.87
CA TYR A 35 -1.51 -6.24 10.39
C TYR A 35 -2.62 -7.30 10.47
N VAL A 36 -2.35 -8.52 10.02
CA VAL A 36 -3.32 -9.64 10.09
C VAL A 36 -3.72 -9.92 11.54
N LEU A 37 -2.75 -10.00 12.46
CA LEU A 37 -3.02 -10.24 13.87
C LEU A 37 -3.78 -9.07 14.52
N GLY A 38 -3.40 -7.83 14.22
CA GLY A 38 -4.06 -6.63 14.75
C GLY A 38 -5.49 -6.47 14.25
N ILE A 39 -5.72 -6.67 12.95
CA ILE A 39 -7.06 -6.66 12.34
C ILE A 39 -7.89 -7.81 12.91
N GLY A 40 -7.32 -9.02 13.00
CA GLY A 40 -7.99 -10.18 13.59
C GLY A 40 -8.46 -9.92 15.02
N LEU A 41 -7.58 -9.36 15.87
CA LEU A 41 -7.94 -8.94 17.22
C LEU A 41 -9.05 -7.88 17.22
N GLY A 42 -8.96 -6.88 16.34
CA GLY A 42 -9.98 -5.85 16.19
C GLY A 42 -11.36 -6.43 15.85
N VAL A 43 -11.41 -7.39 14.93
CA VAL A 43 -12.65 -8.08 14.54
C VAL A 43 -13.21 -8.91 15.69
N ILE A 44 -12.35 -9.62 16.44
CA ILE A 44 -12.76 -10.37 17.63
C ILE A 44 -13.39 -9.46 18.67
N LEU A 45 -12.77 -8.31 18.97
CA LEU A 45 -13.32 -7.33 19.92
C LEU A 45 -14.62 -6.71 19.40
N LEU A 46 -14.70 -6.42 18.10
CA LEU A 46 -15.89 -5.86 17.47
C LEU A 46 -17.09 -6.80 17.66
N LEU A 47 -16.96 -8.04 17.21
CA LEU A 47 -18.02 -9.05 17.24
C LEU A 47 -18.31 -9.50 18.67
N GLY A 48 -17.27 -9.73 19.47
CA GLY A 48 -17.40 -10.09 20.88
C GLY A 48 -18.12 -9.01 21.70
N GLY A 49 -17.82 -7.73 21.46
CA GLY A 49 -18.50 -6.60 22.09
C GLY A 49 -19.97 -6.50 21.71
N ILE A 50 -20.32 -6.74 20.43
CA ILE A 50 -21.72 -6.79 19.97
C ILE A 50 -22.48 -7.91 20.68
N ILE A 51 -21.90 -9.11 20.73
CA ILE A 51 -22.50 -10.27 21.41
C ILE A 51 -22.68 -9.97 22.90
N MET A 52 -21.66 -9.42 23.55
CA MET A 52 -21.71 -9.05 24.98
C MET A 52 -22.77 -7.98 25.27
N GLY A 53 -22.93 -6.98 24.39
CA GLY A 53 -23.98 -5.97 24.53
C GLY A 53 -25.37 -6.57 24.40
N ALA A 54 -25.60 -7.39 23.38
CA ALA A 54 -26.88 -8.04 23.13
C ALA A 54 -27.29 -9.02 24.25
N THR A 55 -26.33 -9.75 24.82
CA THR A 55 -26.60 -10.66 25.95
C THR A 55 -26.85 -9.90 27.25
N ALA A 56 -26.14 -8.78 27.50
CA ALA A 56 -26.35 -7.98 28.71
C ALA A 56 -27.80 -7.46 28.83
N GLU A 57 -28.40 -7.06 27.71
CA GLU A 57 -29.82 -6.65 27.65
C GLU A 57 -30.76 -7.79 28.07
N SER A 58 -30.44 -9.03 27.70
CA SER A 58 -31.22 -10.22 28.08
C SER A 58 -31.14 -10.55 29.58
N PHE A 59 -30.08 -10.09 30.27
CA PHE A 59 -29.87 -10.27 31.71
C PHE A 59 -30.17 -9.00 32.53
N ASN A 60 -30.85 -8.01 31.95
CA ASN A 60 -31.16 -6.72 32.59
C ASN A 60 -29.92 -6.02 33.18
N THR A 61 -28.77 -6.19 32.51
CA THR A 61 -27.48 -5.58 32.87
C THR A 61 -27.12 -4.51 31.83
N SER A 62 -26.35 -3.51 32.21
CA SER A 62 -25.94 -2.44 31.27
C SER A 62 -25.12 -3.00 30.10
N PRO A 63 -25.50 -2.70 28.83
CA PRO A 63 -24.75 -3.13 27.64
C PRO A 63 -23.52 -2.24 27.35
N ALA A 64 -23.27 -1.21 28.15
CA ALA A 64 -22.26 -0.19 27.89
C ALA A 64 -20.85 -0.77 27.67
N ALA A 65 -20.46 -1.76 28.47
CA ALA A 65 -19.17 -2.43 28.29
C ALA A 65 -19.06 -3.11 26.90
N GLY A 66 -20.15 -3.73 26.42
CA GLY A 66 -20.23 -4.38 25.12
C GLY A 66 -20.01 -3.39 23.98
N TYR A 67 -20.71 -2.26 24.03
CA TYR A 67 -20.59 -1.20 23.04
C TYR A 67 -19.20 -0.54 23.04
N VAL A 68 -18.58 -0.35 24.21
CA VAL A 68 -17.20 0.16 24.31
C VAL A 68 -16.21 -0.82 23.69
N THR A 69 -16.30 -2.12 24.04
CA THR A 69 -15.44 -3.15 23.46
C THR A 69 -15.60 -3.22 21.94
N SER A 70 -16.85 -3.14 21.46
CA SER A 70 -17.17 -3.14 20.04
C SER A 70 -16.56 -1.93 19.31
N GLY A 71 -16.72 -0.73 19.88
CA GLY A 71 -16.15 0.50 19.34
C GLY A 71 -14.62 0.47 19.24
N LEU A 72 -13.95 -0.05 20.27
CA LEU A 72 -12.50 -0.26 20.23
C LEU A 72 -12.09 -1.24 19.12
N GLY A 73 -12.82 -2.34 18.98
CA GLY A 73 -12.62 -3.31 17.90
C GLY A 73 -12.75 -2.68 16.50
N ALA A 74 -13.77 -1.84 16.31
CA ALA A 74 -13.97 -1.10 15.05
C ALA A 74 -12.77 -0.18 14.74
N ILE A 75 -12.32 0.61 15.73
CA ILE A 75 -11.19 1.54 15.56
C ILE A 75 -9.92 0.78 15.18
N ILE A 76 -9.60 -0.30 15.89
CA ILE A 76 -8.41 -1.13 15.62
C ILE A 76 -8.48 -1.71 14.21
N THR A 77 -9.63 -2.27 13.83
CA THR A 77 -9.85 -2.88 12.50
C THR A 77 -9.68 -1.86 11.38
N VAL A 78 -10.35 -0.71 11.49
CA VAL A 78 -10.31 0.37 10.49
C VAL A 78 -8.89 0.92 10.35
N ARG A 79 -8.22 1.20 11.47
CA ARG A 79 -6.84 1.68 11.47
C ARG A 79 -5.89 0.65 10.85
N GLY A 80 -6.02 -0.62 11.22
CA GLY A 80 -5.20 -1.71 10.69
C GLY A 80 -5.37 -1.86 9.18
N PHE A 81 -6.62 -1.84 8.70
CA PHE A 81 -6.96 -1.93 7.29
C PHE A 81 -6.33 -0.79 6.47
N PHE A 82 -6.59 0.47 6.84
CA PHE A 82 -6.04 1.61 6.09
C PHE A 82 -4.51 1.74 6.25
N GLY A 83 -3.98 1.37 7.42
CA GLY A 83 -2.53 1.32 7.67
C GLY A 83 -1.83 0.34 6.73
N TYR A 84 -2.38 -0.85 6.54
CA TYR A 84 -1.85 -1.85 5.61
C TYR A 84 -1.71 -1.32 4.18
N PHE A 85 -2.75 -0.68 3.63
CA PHE A 85 -2.69 -0.13 2.28
C PHE A 85 -1.73 1.07 2.18
N ALA A 86 -1.70 1.92 3.20
CA ALA A 86 -0.78 3.05 3.24
C ALA A 86 0.68 2.60 3.25
N ASP A 87 1.02 1.62 4.10
CA ASP A 87 2.37 1.05 4.15
C ASP A 87 2.72 0.33 2.86
N SER A 88 1.79 -0.44 2.27
CA SER A 88 2.02 -1.12 0.98
C SER A 88 2.39 -0.12 -0.12
N ARG A 89 1.66 1.00 -0.21
CA ARG A 89 1.98 2.10 -1.15
C ARG A 89 3.36 2.70 -0.87
N ALA A 90 3.74 2.84 0.38
CA ALA A 90 5.05 3.35 0.76
C ALA A 90 6.19 2.37 0.43
N GLU A 91 5.97 1.06 0.52
CA GLU A 91 6.94 0.05 0.05
C GLU A 91 7.17 0.15 -1.46
N GLU A 92 6.11 0.29 -2.26
CA GLU A 92 6.21 0.46 -3.70
C GLU A 92 7.04 1.70 -4.09
N ILE A 93 6.81 2.84 -3.42
CA ILE A 93 7.63 4.04 -3.63
C ILE A 93 9.08 3.78 -3.21
N ARG A 94 9.33 3.09 -2.09
CA ARG A 94 10.71 2.77 -1.68
C ARG A 94 11.44 1.90 -2.69
N ALA A 95 10.76 0.91 -3.27
CA ALA A 95 11.28 0.06 -4.32
C ALA A 95 11.63 0.88 -5.59
N ASP A 96 10.74 1.79 -5.99
CA ASP A 96 10.98 2.70 -7.12
C ASP A 96 12.18 3.61 -6.88
N LEU A 97 12.25 4.21 -5.69
CA LEU A 97 13.36 5.07 -5.33
C LEU A 97 14.66 4.26 -5.29
N PHE A 98 14.66 3.03 -4.79
CA PHE A 98 15.83 2.16 -4.85
C PHE A 98 16.29 1.91 -6.29
N ALA A 99 15.37 1.52 -7.18
CA ALA A 99 15.67 1.29 -8.59
C ALA A 99 16.20 2.56 -9.28
N ALA A 100 15.54 3.70 -9.07
CA ALA A 100 15.98 4.99 -9.61
C ALA A 100 17.36 5.39 -9.11
N ARG A 101 17.69 5.13 -7.84
CA ARG A 101 19.00 5.42 -7.26
C ARG A 101 20.12 4.57 -7.86
N HIS A 102 19.80 3.33 -8.23
CA HIS A 102 20.75 2.40 -8.85
C HIS A 102 21.10 2.84 -10.27
N HIS A 103 20.10 3.23 -11.07
CA HIS A 103 20.27 3.60 -12.48
C HIS A 103 20.66 5.07 -12.69
N GLY A 104 20.23 5.98 -11.82
CA GLY A 104 20.58 7.39 -11.86
C GLY A 104 19.79 8.25 -12.87
N HIS A 105 18.82 7.68 -13.58
CA HIS A 105 17.95 8.36 -14.52
C HIS A 105 16.50 7.81 -14.47
N PRO A 106 15.48 8.62 -14.83
CA PRO A 106 14.07 8.20 -14.74
C PRO A 106 13.58 7.37 -15.94
N GLU A 107 14.33 7.32 -17.04
CA GLU A 107 13.90 6.76 -18.34
C GLU A 107 13.35 5.33 -18.26
N GLY A 108 13.96 4.46 -17.45
CA GLY A 108 13.50 3.08 -17.26
C GLY A 108 12.12 3.01 -16.60
N ALA A 109 11.87 3.85 -15.60
CA ALA A 109 10.56 3.93 -14.93
C ALA A 109 9.49 4.52 -15.86
N GLU A 110 9.85 5.56 -16.62
CA GLU A 110 8.95 6.21 -17.57
C GLU A 110 8.51 5.26 -18.68
N SER A 111 9.45 4.50 -19.26
CA SER A 111 9.18 3.47 -20.27
C SER A 111 8.36 2.32 -19.71
N LEU A 112 8.68 1.84 -18.50
CA LEU A 112 7.93 0.76 -17.85
C LEU A 112 6.47 1.17 -17.59
N PHE A 113 6.26 2.34 -17.01
CA PHE A 113 4.91 2.79 -16.67
C PHE A 113 4.08 3.21 -17.87
N ALA A 114 4.72 3.67 -18.96
CA ALA A 114 4.03 3.91 -20.23
C ALA A 114 3.47 2.60 -20.81
N ALA A 115 4.23 1.49 -20.73
CA ALA A 115 3.76 0.19 -21.18
C ALA A 115 2.64 -0.40 -20.30
N TRP A 116 2.58 -0.06 -19.01
CA TRP A 116 1.54 -0.53 -18.08
C TRP A 116 0.25 0.29 -18.10
N ASP A 117 0.26 1.51 -18.63
CA ASP A 117 -0.94 2.37 -18.72
C ASP A 117 -1.97 1.83 -19.73
N ASP A 118 -1.53 1.08 -20.75
CA ASP A 118 -2.43 0.50 -21.77
C ASP A 118 -3.35 -0.62 -21.22
N ASP A 119 -3.07 -1.14 -20.02
CA ASP A 119 -3.68 -2.40 -19.53
C ASP A 119 -4.83 -2.24 -18.51
N LYS A 120 -5.40 -1.04 -18.27
CA LYS A 120 -6.49 -0.88 -17.28
C LYS A 120 -7.69 -0.04 -17.73
N PRO A 121 -8.87 -0.67 -17.98
CA PRO A 121 -10.12 0.07 -18.09
C PRO A 121 -10.55 0.55 -16.69
N GLU A 122 -10.31 1.83 -16.38
CA GLU A 122 -10.84 2.49 -15.17
C GLU A 122 -12.31 2.95 -15.32
N ASP A 123 -12.88 2.77 -16.51
CA ASP A 123 -14.18 3.32 -16.92
C ASP A 123 -15.40 2.57 -16.37
N GLU A 124 -15.22 1.36 -15.83
CA GLU A 124 -16.34 0.48 -15.44
C GLU A 124 -16.86 0.69 -14.00
N LEU A 125 -16.23 1.56 -13.19
CA LEU A 125 -16.59 1.71 -11.77
C LEU A 125 -17.46 2.95 -11.49
N SER A 126 -18.46 2.76 -10.63
CA SER A 126 -19.25 3.85 -10.04
C SER A 126 -18.36 4.83 -9.26
N SER A 127 -18.84 6.07 -9.03
CA SER A 127 -18.08 7.09 -8.29
C SER A 127 -17.67 6.66 -6.88
N ALA A 128 -18.53 5.91 -6.17
CA ALA A 128 -18.22 5.31 -4.87
C ALA A 128 -17.20 4.16 -5.00
N GLY A 129 -17.35 3.29 -6.00
CA GLY A 129 -16.40 2.22 -6.28
C GLY A 129 -14.99 2.75 -6.58
N ARG A 130 -14.89 3.85 -7.33
CA ARG A 130 -13.62 4.55 -7.56
C ARG A 130 -12.99 5.07 -6.27
N ARG A 131 -13.76 5.72 -5.40
CA ARG A 131 -13.25 6.23 -4.10
C ARG A 131 -12.76 5.12 -3.18
N TRP A 132 -13.49 4.02 -3.07
CA TRP A 132 -13.06 2.87 -2.27
C TRP A 132 -11.81 2.20 -2.83
N ARG A 133 -11.73 2.06 -4.17
CA ARG A 133 -10.54 1.53 -4.84
C ARG A 133 -9.31 2.40 -4.63
N LEU A 134 -9.46 3.72 -4.58
CA LEU A 134 -8.36 4.63 -4.24
C LEU A 134 -7.80 4.37 -2.83
N LEU A 135 -8.68 4.13 -1.86
CA LEU A 135 -8.28 3.87 -0.48
C LEU A 135 -7.62 2.49 -0.30
N ALA A 136 -8.15 1.47 -0.99
CA ALA A 136 -7.68 0.09 -0.96
C ALA A 136 -6.62 -0.24 -2.03
N ARG A 137 -6.03 0.78 -2.69
CA ARG A 137 -4.97 0.56 -3.69
C ARG A 137 -3.65 0.28 -2.98
N THR A 138 -3.00 -0.82 -3.34
CA THR A 138 -1.64 -1.18 -2.86
C THR A 138 -0.54 -0.51 -3.68
N HIS A 139 -0.75 -0.33 -4.99
CA HIS A 139 0.18 0.39 -5.86
C HIS A 139 -0.27 1.85 -6.08
N PRO A 140 0.58 2.86 -5.83
CA PRO A 140 0.26 4.25 -6.13
C PRO A 140 0.06 4.52 -7.62
N HIS A 141 -0.56 5.65 -7.95
CA HIS A 141 -0.69 6.10 -9.34
C HIS A 141 0.68 6.37 -9.97
N ARG A 142 0.80 6.08 -11.27
CA ARG A 142 1.99 6.36 -12.09
C ARG A 142 2.53 7.77 -11.87
N ALA A 143 1.65 8.78 -11.96
CA ALA A 143 2.04 10.18 -11.78
C ALA A 143 2.73 10.42 -10.42
N THR A 144 2.18 9.86 -9.34
CA THR A 144 2.77 9.96 -8.00
C THR A 144 4.13 9.26 -7.92
N ARG A 145 4.26 8.08 -8.53
CA ARG A 145 5.53 7.31 -8.54
C ARG A 145 6.62 8.05 -9.31
N LEU A 146 6.31 8.56 -10.50
CA LEU A 146 7.25 9.32 -11.34
C LEU A 146 7.69 10.63 -10.70
N ASP A 147 6.76 11.37 -10.08
CA ASP A 147 7.08 12.60 -9.37
C ASP A 147 8.07 12.36 -8.21
N ALA A 148 7.84 11.30 -7.43
CA ALA A 148 8.76 10.89 -6.35
C ALA A 148 10.15 10.53 -6.88
N ILE A 149 10.24 9.77 -7.98
CA ILE A 149 11.51 9.40 -8.62
C ILE A 149 12.27 10.65 -9.09
N ARG A 150 11.60 11.53 -9.84
CA ARG A 150 12.22 12.76 -10.38
C ARG A 150 12.73 13.66 -9.25
N THR A 151 11.95 13.81 -8.19
CA THR A 151 12.34 14.58 -7.00
C THR A 151 13.60 14.01 -6.33
N GLU A 152 13.67 12.70 -6.14
CA GLU A 152 14.84 12.04 -5.53
C GLU A 152 16.10 12.21 -6.40
N LEU A 153 15.99 12.06 -7.72
CA LEU A 153 17.12 12.21 -8.64
C LEU A 153 17.65 13.65 -8.65
N THR A 154 16.77 14.65 -8.71
CA THR A 154 17.15 16.07 -8.62
C THR A 154 17.90 16.37 -7.33
N HIS A 155 17.39 15.89 -6.19
CA HIS A 155 18.04 16.08 -4.90
C HIS A 155 19.44 15.43 -4.83
N ARG A 156 19.63 14.28 -5.49
CA ARG A 156 20.94 13.62 -5.58
C ARG A 156 21.93 14.36 -6.47
N GLN A 157 21.47 14.91 -7.59
CA GLN A 157 22.31 15.74 -8.46
C GLN A 157 22.80 16.97 -7.71
N LEU A 158 21.91 17.67 -6.99
CA LEU A 158 22.26 18.79 -6.12
C LEU A 158 23.31 18.39 -5.06
N LYS A 159 23.13 17.25 -4.38
CA LYS A 159 24.11 16.76 -3.38
C LYS A 159 25.48 16.42 -3.96
N ARG A 160 25.55 16.01 -5.24
CA ARG A 160 26.81 15.66 -5.90
C ARG A 160 27.55 16.89 -6.44
N GLY A 161 26.83 17.94 -6.85
CA GLY A 161 27.41 19.21 -7.34
C GLY A 161 27.93 20.15 -6.24
N VAL A 162 27.73 19.82 -4.97
CA VAL A 162 28.22 20.59 -3.80
C VAL A 162 29.54 20.02 -3.24
N ARG A 163 30.16 19.05 -3.91
CA ARG A 163 31.46 18.47 -3.51
C ARG A 163 32.61 18.97 -4.35
#